data_AF-A0A8T2HP96-F1
#
_entry.id   AF-A0A8T2HP96-F1
#
_cell.length_a   1.000
_cell.length_b   1.000
_cell.length_c   1.000
_cell.angle_alpha   90.00
_cell.angle_beta   90.00
_cell.angle_gamma   90.00
#
_symmetry.space_group_name_H-M   'P 1'
#
loop_
_entity.id
_entity.type
_entity.pdbx_description
1 polymer ?
#
loop_
_entity_poly.entity_id
_entity_poly.type
_entity_poly.pdbx_seq_one_letter_code
_entity_poly.pdbx_strand_id
1 'polypeptide(L)'
;MQLQSSSATRRQHAFSSFRFLLAMSHPYAPSFNNTRLYATRPGADERYMTSMQRVLHNRAQLRSSQPMELLRIAGVSFEGRQEAVAQLKPFQGLAFKKEPENPFDPNAVAVHTLDGIPLGYVPKERTGAFLHGVCFGKVHSVGQAEGGGMWGCSAEVQPRIPPVVVLPVPSHLTGKCHVAELLKGPEWEARKGEILKKAGGRCRVSGAATNYVGEQWEVNKEAKVFELQGFSAQAPEVSRVAYMLDSGENLRKEVAVMNGWSEEDLNAYVGYVEKQRNNNGSGEGGWEEWKLDLKVLEKMGVPVPEELIAYVV
;
A
#
# COMPACT_ATOMS: atom_id res chain seq x y z
N MET A 1 42.58 -20.02 -61.58
CA MET A 1 41.37 -20.85 -61.76
C MET A 1 40.24 -20.16 -61.01
N GLN A 2 39.41 -19.43 -61.75
CA GLN A 2 38.28 -18.61 -61.27
C GLN A 2 37.02 -19.47 -61.13
N LEU A 3 36.24 -19.28 -60.07
CA LEU A 3 34.78 -19.49 -59.99
C LEU A 3 34.27 -18.50 -58.91
N GLN A 4 33.71 -17.33 -59.25
CA GLN A 4 32.29 -17.05 -59.57
C GLN A 4 31.32 -17.52 -58.46
N SER A 5 30.87 -16.64 -57.57
CA SER A 5 29.66 -15.77 -57.65
C SER A 5 28.33 -16.51 -57.53
N SER A 6 27.54 -16.18 -56.49
CA SER A 6 26.08 -16.16 -56.57
C SER A 6 25.46 -15.49 -55.34
N SER A 7 25.01 -14.26 -55.55
CA SER A 7 24.09 -13.49 -54.73
C SER A 7 22.66 -14.05 -54.84
N ALA A 8 21.96 -14.22 -53.73
CA ALA A 8 20.52 -14.48 -53.72
C ALA A 8 19.77 -13.46 -52.84
N THR A 9 19.22 -12.46 -53.52
CA THR A 9 18.20 -11.53 -53.07
C THR A 9 16.87 -12.26 -52.87
N ARG A 10 16.20 -12.15 -51.71
CA ARG A 10 14.74 -12.42 -51.66
C ARG A 10 14.00 -11.69 -50.55
N ARG A 11 13.29 -10.65 -51.01
CA ARG A 11 11.90 -10.25 -50.74
C ARG A 11 11.44 -10.10 -49.28
N GLN A 12 11.27 -8.83 -48.94
CA GLN A 12 10.19 -8.27 -48.13
C GLN A 12 8.85 -8.96 -48.41
N HIS A 13 8.17 -9.38 -47.34
CA HIS A 13 6.73 -9.57 -47.34
C HIS A 13 6.14 -8.90 -46.09
N ALA A 14 5.03 -8.21 -46.35
CA ALA A 14 4.28 -7.34 -45.47
C ALA A 14 3.80 -8.06 -44.20
N PHE A 15 4.01 -7.42 -43.05
CA PHE A 15 3.28 -7.77 -41.84
C PHE A 15 1.88 -7.17 -41.92
N SER A 16 0.92 -8.06 -42.13
CA SER A 16 -0.52 -7.81 -42.06
C SER A 16 -0.91 -7.41 -40.64
N SER A 17 -1.67 -6.32 -40.56
CA SER A 17 -2.30 -5.77 -39.36
C SER A 17 -3.25 -6.78 -38.71
N PHE A 18 -2.81 -7.47 -37.66
CA PHE A 18 -3.70 -8.22 -36.77
C PHE A 18 -4.26 -7.28 -35.69
N ARG A 19 -5.46 -6.74 -35.94
CA ARG A 19 -6.32 -6.18 -34.89
C ARG A 19 -6.94 -7.35 -34.11
N PHE A 20 -6.30 -7.78 -33.03
CA PHE A 20 -6.96 -8.58 -32.00
C PHE A 20 -7.78 -7.66 -31.10
N LEU A 21 -9.08 -7.59 -31.34
CA LEU A 21 -10.05 -7.11 -30.35
C LEU A 21 -10.18 -8.19 -29.27
N LEU A 22 -9.32 -8.12 -28.26
CA LEU A 22 -9.47 -8.87 -27.01
C LEU A 22 -10.59 -8.22 -26.20
N ALA A 23 -11.82 -8.71 -26.38
CA ALA A 23 -12.87 -8.56 -25.41
C ALA A 23 -12.49 -9.37 -24.17
N MET A 24 -11.90 -8.70 -23.17
CA MET A 24 -11.66 -9.30 -21.86
C MET A 24 -13.01 -9.47 -21.15
N SER A 25 -13.60 -10.65 -21.27
CA SER A 25 -14.66 -11.11 -20.39
C SER A 25 -14.11 -11.25 -18.97
N HIS A 26 -14.51 -10.36 -18.06
CA HIS A 26 -14.29 -10.49 -16.62
C HIS A 26 -14.89 -11.81 -16.11
N PRO A 27 -14.10 -12.75 -15.55
CA PRO A 27 -14.63 -13.97 -14.98
C PRO A 27 -15.03 -13.74 -13.52
N TYR A 28 -15.96 -12.82 -13.24
CA TYR A 28 -16.64 -12.68 -11.94
C TYR A 28 -17.94 -11.87 -12.13
N ALA A 29 -18.85 -12.39 -12.95
CA ALA A 29 -20.24 -11.94 -12.93
C ALA A 29 -21.04 -12.96 -12.11
N PRO A 30 -21.37 -12.67 -10.84
CA PRO A 30 -22.29 -13.54 -10.09
C PRO A 30 -23.63 -13.61 -10.82
N SER A 31 -24.20 -14.81 -10.94
CA SER A 31 -25.50 -15.04 -11.56
C SER A 31 -26.61 -14.37 -10.74
N PHE A 32 -27.00 -13.15 -11.12
CA PHE A 32 -28.12 -12.43 -10.51
C PHE A 32 -29.45 -12.92 -11.09
N ASN A 33 -29.98 -14.01 -10.56
CA ASN A 33 -31.38 -14.38 -10.76
C ASN A 33 -32.22 -13.84 -9.58
N ASN A 34 -33.20 -12.98 -9.90
CA ASN A 34 -34.33 -12.51 -9.07
C ASN A 34 -34.16 -11.36 -8.05
N THR A 35 -33.37 -10.31 -8.32
CA THR A 35 -33.32 -9.10 -7.44
C THR A 35 -33.70 -7.77 -8.13
N ARG A 36 -34.39 -7.80 -9.28
CA ARG A 36 -34.57 -6.60 -10.12
C ARG A 36 -35.77 -5.68 -9.82
N LEU A 37 -36.51 -5.88 -8.73
CA LEU A 37 -37.71 -5.06 -8.45
C LEU A 37 -37.60 -4.09 -7.26
N TYR A 38 -36.46 -4.00 -6.56
CA TYR A 38 -36.29 -3.10 -5.40
C TYR A 38 -35.16 -2.06 -5.54
N ALA A 39 -34.50 -1.99 -6.69
CA ALA A 39 -33.26 -1.21 -6.88
C ALA A 39 -33.44 0.29 -7.24
N THR A 40 -34.59 0.92 -6.93
CA THR A 40 -34.84 2.32 -7.31
C THR A 40 -34.68 3.33 -6.17
N ARG A 41 -34.40 2.89 -4.94
CA ARG A 41 -34.06 3.81 -3.84
C ARG A 41 -32.53 3.92 -3.71
N PRO A 42 -31.93 5.10 -3.90
CA PRO A 42 -30.55 5.35 -3.51
C PRO A 42 -30.32 4.85 -2.08
N GLY A 43 -29.31 4.00 -1.87
CA GLY A 43 -28.98 3.40 -0.57
C GLY A 43 -29.69 2.08 -0.25
N ALA A 44 -30.55 1.53 -1.11
CA ALA A 44 -31.12 0.20 -0.89
C ALA A 44 -30.04 -0.91 -0.89
N ASP A 45 -29.04 -0.79 -1.76
CA ASP A 45 -27.97 -1.78 -1.91
C ASP A 45 -26.98 -1.78 -0.73
N GLU A 46 -26.73 -0.63 -0.09
CA GLU A 46 -25.80 -0.52 1.04
C GLU A 46 -26.28 -1.26 2.29
N ARG A 47 -27.59 -1.44 2.45
CA ARG A 47 -28.19 -2.12 3.62
C ARG A 47 -27.87 -3.61 3.67
N TYR A 48 -27.54 -4.22 2.53
CA TYR A 48 -27.22 -5.65 2.43
C TYR A 48 -25.71 -5.91 2.35
N MET A 49 -24.89 -4.85 2.26
CA MET A 49 -23.45 -5.01 2.28
C MET A 49 -22.96 -5.39 3.68
N THR A 50 -22.11 -6.42 3.73
CA THR A 50 -21.26 -6.68 4.90
C THR A 50 -20.38 -5.46 5.21
N SER A 51 -19.84 -5.38 6.42
CA SER A 51 -18.96 -4.27 6.80
C SER A 51 -17.74 -4.15 5.88
N MET A 52 -17.13 -5.29 5.50
CA MET A 52 -16.03 -5.34 4.53
C MET A 52 -16.46 -4.86 3.13
N GLN A 53 -17.60 -5.31 2.61
CA GLN A 53 -18.10 -4.84 1.32
C GLN A 53 -18.30 -3.32 1.29
N ARG A 54 -18.80 -2.72 2.38
CA ARG A 54 -18.91 -1.25 2.50
C ARG A 54 -17.54 -0.57 2.46
N VAL A 55 -16.55 -1.12 3.15
CA VAL A 55 -15.18 -0.61 3.15
C VAL A 55 -14.58 -0.65 1.74
N LEU A 56 -14.68 -1.79 1.05
CA LEU A 56 -14.18 -1.95 -0.31
C LEU A 56 -14.91 -1.02 -1.29
N HIS A 57 -16.24 -0.92 -1.19
CA HIS A 57 -17.04 -0.03 -2.03
C HIS A 57 -16.66 1.44 -1.87
N ASN A 58 -16.60 1.94 -0.64
CA ASN A 58 -16.21 3.34 -0.37
C ASN A 58 -14.76 3.60 -0.79
N ARG A 59 -13.86 2.63 -0.59
CA ARG A 59 -12.46 2.75 -1.02
C ARG A 59 -12.35 2.88 -2.54
N ALA A 60 -13.13 2.11 -3.29
CA ALA A 60 -13.19 2.22 -4.75
C ALA A 60 -13.72 3.60 -5.19
N GLN A 61 -14.78 4.10 -4.54
CA GLN A 61 -15.31 5.45 -4.80
C GLN A 61 -14.27 6.55 -4.50
N LEU A 62 -13.56 6.45 -3.36
CA LEU A 62 -12.47 7.36 -3.00
C LEU A 62 -11.40 7.37 -4.09
N ARG A 63 -10.98 6.20 -4.58
CA ARG A 63 -10.03 6.08 -5.69
C ARG A 63 -10.55 6.71 -6.98
N SER A 64 -11.81 6.50 -7.34
CA SER A 64 -12.36 7.13 -8.55
C SER A 64 -12.49 8.66 -8.43
N SER A 65 -12.59 9.18 -7.22
CA SER A 65 -12.76 10.62 -6.96
C SER A 65 -11.45 11.42 -6.97
N GLN A 66 -10.30 10.75 -6.83
CA GLN A 66 -9.01 11.40 -6.74
C GLN A 66 -8.26 11.28 -8.07
N PRO A 67 -7.56 12.33 -8.52
CA PRO A 67 -6.81 12.28 -9.76
C PRO A 67 -5.67 11.25 -9.66
N MET A 68 -5.46 10.55 -10.77
CA MET A 68 -4.27 9.72 -10.97
C MET A 68 -3.15 10.59 -11.53
N GLU A 69 -2.00 10.56 -10.89
CA GLU A 69 -0.82 11.27 -11.34
C GLU A 69 0.10 10.33 -12.12
N LEU A 70 0.42 10.73 -13.36
CA LEU A 70 1.45 10.11 -14.16
C LEU A 70 2.77 10.87 -13.96
N LEU A 71 3.82 10.16 -13.58
CA LEU A 71 5.15 10.74 -13.37
C LEU A 71 6.25 9.84 -13.94
N ARG A 72 7.35 10.46 -14.38
CA ARG A 72 8.57 9.75 -14.79
C ARG A 72 9.47 9.56 -13.59
N ILE A 73 9.98 8.35 -13.39
CA ILE A 73 10.90 8.06 -12.28
C ILE A 73 12.28 8.64 -12.60
N ALA A 74 12.83 9.41 -11.66
CA ALA A 74 14.14 10.02 -11.75
C ALA A 74 15.22 9.13 -11.11
N GLY A 75 16.47 9.33 -11.49
CA GLY A 75 17.61 8.64 -10.87
C GLY A 75 17.69 7.14 -11.17
N VAL A 76 17.03 6.67 -12.24
CA VAL A 76 17.02 5.25 -12.65
C VAL A 76 18.36 4.75 -13.19
N SER A 77 19.29 5.66 -13.53
CA SER A 77 20.60 5.35 -14.11
C SER A 77 21.71 5.12 -13.09
N PHE A 78 21.42 5.25 -11.78
CA PHE A 78 22.41 5.15 -10.71
C PHE A 78 22.29 3.81 -9.98
N GLU A 79 23.36 3.39 -9.29
CA GLU A 79 23.35 2.29 -8.32
C GLU A 79 22.81 0.94 -8.83
N GLY A 80 23.04 0.60 -10.11
CA GLY A 80 22.58 -0.68 -10.67
C GLY A 80 21.05 -0.80 -10.76
N ARG A 81 20.33 0.33 -10.80
CA ARG A 81 18.86 0.34 -10.93
C ARG A 81 18.38 0.00 -12.35
N GLN A 82 19.26 0.03 -13.35
CA GLN A 82 18.92 -0.25 -14.75
C GLN A 82 18.43 -1.68 -14.94
N GLU A 83 19.09 -2.64 -14.29
CA GLU A 83 18.72 -4.05 -14.31
C GLU A 83 17.34 -4.27 -13.68
N ALA A 84 17.05 -3.59 -12.56
CA ALA A 84 15.75 -3.66 -11.89
C ALA A 84 14.65 -3.01 -12.76
N VAL A 85 14.90 -1.84 -13.33
CA VAL A 85 13.93 -1.15 -14.21
C VAL A 85 13.64 -1.97 -15.47
N ALA A 86 14.64 -2.63 -16.05
CA ALA A 86 14.47 -3.49 -17.22
C ALA A 86 13.53 -4.70 -16.98
N GLN A 87 13.40 -5.14 -15.73
CA GLN A 87 12.56 -6.27 -15.34
C GLN A 87 11.12 -5.89 -14.99
N LEU A 88 10.81 -4.59 -14.93
CA LEU A 88 9.46 -4.13 -14.61
C LEU A 88 8.44 -4.58 -15.66
N LYS A 89 7.23 -4.87 -15.21
CA LYS A 89 6.08 -5.14 -16.09
C LYS A 89 5.09 -3.98 -16.01
N PRO A 90 4.42 -3.60 -17.11
CA PRO A 90 3.27 -2.69 -17.04
C PRO A 90 2.25 -3.18 -16.02
N PHE A 91 1.69 -2.24 -15.26
CA PHE A 91 0.73 -2.47 -14.16
C PHE A 91 1.27 -3.18 -12.91
N GLN A 92 2.55 -3.53 -12.84
CA GLN A 92 3.18 -4.02 -11.61
C GLN A 92 3.08 -2.97 -10.50
N GLY A 93 2.76 -3.41 -9.29
CA GLY A 93 2.65 -2.55 -8.12
C GLY A 93 3.99 -1.93 -7.70
N LEU A 94 3.93 -0.69 -7.21
CA LEU A 94 5.08 0.07 -6.72
C LEU A 94 4.78 0.68 -5.35
N ALA A 95 5.82 0.78 -4.52
CA ALA A 95 5.80 1.51 -3.26
C ALA A 95 6.56 2.85 -3.38
N PHE A 96 5.95 3.90 -2.88
CA PHE A 96 6.52 5.24 -2.80
C PHE A 96 6.70 5.57 -1.32
N LYS A 97 7.94 5.81 -0.88
CA LYS A 97 8.27 6.01 0.54
C LYS A 97 8.96 7.34 0.73
N LYS A 98 8.46 8.16 1.66
CA LYS A 98 9.14 9.41 2.05
C LYS A 98 10.41 9.10 2.83
N GLU A 99 11.44 9.89 2.58
CA GLU A 99 12.73 9.83 3.28
C GLU A 99 13.04 11.18 3.92
N PRO A 100 12.42 11.52 5.07
CA PRO A 100 12.65 12.80 5.75
C PRO A 100 14.11 13.03 6.15
N GLU A 101 14.84 11.95 6.41
CA GLU A 101 16.26 11.95 6.77
C GLU A 101 17.21 11.97 5.54
N ASN A 102 16.68 12.09 4.32
CA ASN A 102 17.53 12.12 3.12
C ASN A 102 18.39 13.40 3.12
N PRO A 103 19.73 13.29 3.01
CA PRO A 103 20.64 14.44 3.17
C PRO A 103 20.56 15.46 2.02
N PHE A 104 19.99 15.08 0.88
CA PHE A 104 19.91 15.94 -0.31
C PHE A 104 18.55 16.66 -0.43
N ASP A 105 17.48 16.01 0.02
CA ASP A 105 16.13 16.56 0.01
C ASP A 105 15.26 15.89 1.09
N PRO A 106 14.87 16.60 2.18
CA PRO A 106 14.01 16.03 3.22
C PRO A 106 12.58 15.73 2.73
N ASN A 107 12.22 16.15 1.52
CA ASN A 107 10.96 15.78 0.87
C ASN A 107 11.14 14.62 -0.13
N ALA A 108 12.31 14.00 -0.22
CA ALA A 108 12.56 12.91 -1.15
C ALA A 108 11.52 11.80 -0.98
N VAL A 109 11.05 11.29 -2.13
CA VAL A 109 10.15 10.13 -2.19
C VAL A 109 10.83 9.07 -3.04
N ALA A 110 11.37 8.06 -2.37
CA ALA A 110 11.99 6.92 -3.02
C ALA A 110 10.91 5.98 -3.60
N VAL A 111 11.20 5.40 -4.75
CA VAL A 111 10.30 4.49 -5.46
C VAL A 111 10.93 3.11 -5.50
N HIS A 112 10.17 2.13 -5.05
CA HIS A 112 10.56 0.73 -4.95
C HIS A 112 9.52 -0.15 -5.62
N THR A 113 9.94 -1.35 -6.03
CA THR A 113 9.01 -2.46 -6.23
C THR A 113 8.38 -2.85 -4.88
N LEU A 114 7.27 -3.60 -4.90
CA LEU A 114 6.63 -4.05 -3.67
C LEU A 114 7.47 -5.04 -2.84
N ASP A 115 8.43 -5.73 -3.47
CA ASP A 115 9.42 -6.58 -2.79
C ASP A 115 10.64 -5.79 -2.25
N GLY A 116 10.65 -4.47 -2.39
CA GLY A 116 11.62 -3.56 -1.79
C GLY A 116 12.86 -3.26 -2.63
N ILE A 117 12.89 -3.60 -3.92
CA ILE A 117 14.00 -3.27 -4.81
C ILE A 117 13.92 -1.78 -5.19
N PRO A 118 14.99 -0.98 -4.96
CA PRO A 118 14.99 0.44 -5.29
C PRO A 118 15.01 0.65 -6.81
N LEU A 119 14.20 1.59 -7.29
CA LEU A 119 14.09 1.93 -8.71
C LEU A 119 14.55 3.36 -9.00
N GLY A 120 14.35 4.28 -8.06
CA GLY A 120 14.69 5.68 -8.22
C GLY A 120 13.85 6.58 -7.31
N TYR A 121 13.58 7.80 -7.76
CA TYR A 121 12.89 8.82 -6.97
C TYR A 121 11.78 9.50 -7.76
N VAL A 122 10.80 10.03 -7.05
CA VAL A 122 9.86 11.02 -7.58
C VAL A 122 10.63 12.31 -7.88
N PRO A 123 10.41 12.97 -9.04
CA PRO A 123 11.00 14.28 -9.32
C PRO A 123 10.69 15.30 -8.21
N LYS A 124 11.68 16.11 -7.82
CA LYS A 124 11.61 17.01 -6.66
C LYS A 124 10.41 17.95 -6.71
N GLU A 125 10.07 18.45 -7.89
CA GLU A 125 8.93 19.33 -8.13
C GLU A 125 7.55 18.66 -7.93
N ARG A 126 7.51 17.33 -7.80
CA ARG A 126 6.30 16.52 -7.59
C ARG A 126 6.16 15.95 -6.18
N THR A 127 7.21 16.02 -5.35
CA THR A 127 7.19 15.41 -4.01
C THR A 127 6.15 16.03 -3.07
N GLY A 128 5.81 17.31 -3.27
CA GLY A 128 4.78 18.02 -2.49
C GLY A 128 3.38 17.41 -2.57
N ALA A 129 3.09 16.55 -3.56
CA ALA A 129 1.82 15.83 -3.65
C ALA A 129 1.71 14.65 -2.68
N PHE A 130 2.83 14.15 -2.14
CA PHE A 130 2.90 12.97 -1.27
C PHE A 130 2.71 13.36 0.20
N LEU A 131 1.46 13.23 0.64
CA LEU A 131 1.03 13.63 1.98
C LEU A 131 1.25 12.53 3.04
N HIS A 132 1.41 11.28 2.62
CA HIS A 132 1.56 10.13 3.51
C HIS A 132 3.00 9.61 3.44
N GLY A 133 3.49 9.00 4.52
CA GLY A 133 4.85 8.44 4.56
C GLY A 133 5.06 7.30 3.55
N VAL A 134 3.99 6.59 3.20
CA VAL A 134 3.96 5.59 2.14
C VAL A 134 2.76 5.86 1.23
N CYS A 135 2.92 5.62 -0.07
CA CYS A 135 1.85 5.53 -1.06
C CYS A 135 2.08 4.32 -1.97
N PHE A 136 1.02 3.83 -2.60
CA PHE A 136 1.11 2.78 -3.60
C PHE A 136 0.68 3.30 -4.97
N GLY A 137 1.36 2.82 -5.99
CA GLY A 137 1.05 3.06 -7.39
C GLY A 137 1.36 1.83 -8.22
N LYS A 138 1.50 2.02 -9.52
CA LYS A 138 1.86 0.95 -10.44
C LYS A 138 2.66 1.49 -11.62
N VAL A 139 3.41 0.60 -12.26
CA VAL A 139 4.14 0.92 -13.50
C VAL A 139 3.13 1.28 -14.59
N HIS A 140 3.29 2.45 -15.18
CA HIS A 140 2.53 2.86 -16.37
C HIS A 140 3.21 2.37 -17.64
N SER A 141 4.50 2.69 -17.78
CA SER A 141 5.32 2.27 -18.92
C SER A 141 6.76 2.03 -18.51
N VAL A 142 7.43 1.15 -19.26
CA VAL A 142 8.85 0.83 -19.13
C VAL A 142 9.42 0.66 -20.53
N GLY A 143 10.64 1.13 -20.77
CA GLY A 143 11.27 0.99 -22.08
C GLY A 143 12.68 1.58 -22.12
N GLN A 144 13.41 1.25 -23.18
CA GLN A 144 14.70 1.84 -23.49
C GLN A 144 14.53 3.10 -24.34
N ALA A 145 15.47 4.04 -24.19
CA ALA A 145 15.62 5.12 -25.16
C ALA A 145 15.89 4.55 -26.57
N GLU A 146 15.47 5.29 -27.61
CA GLU A 146 15.72 4.93 -29.00
C GLU A 146 17.22 4.65 -29.24
N GLY A 147 17.53 3.54 -29.90
CA GLY A 147 18.91 3.08 -30.13
C GLY A 147 19.49 2.13 -29.06
N GLY A 148 18.66 1.59 -28.16
CA GLY A 148 19.11 0.62 -27.15
C GLY A 148 19.82 1.28 -25.96
N GLY A 149 19.45 2.51 -25.64
CA GLY A 149 20.02 3.27 -24.53
C GLY A 149 19.50 2.85 -23.16
N MET A 150 19.64 3.74 -22.18
CA MET A 150 19.20 3.50 -20.81
C MET A 150 17.70 3.18 -20.74
N TRP A 151 17.36 2.26 -19.83
CA TRP A 151 16.00 2.00 -19.41
C TRP A 151 15.44 3.15 -18.59
N GLY A 152 14.17 3.46 -18.84
CA GLY A 152 13.37 4.36 -18.04
C GLY A 152 11.98 3.78 -17.78
N CYS A 153 11.32 4.30 -16.76
CA CYS A 153 9.94 3.96 -16.47
C CYS A 153 9.13 5.18 -16.02
N SER A 154 7.82 5.06 -16.14
CA SER A 154 6.84 5.99 -15.59
C SER A 154 5.85 5.22 -14.72
N ALA A 155 5.23 5.92 -13.78
CA ALA A 155 4.31 5.33 -12.82
C ALA A 155 3.01 6.13 -12.71
N GLU A 156 1.92 5.40 -12.47
CA GLU A 156 0.61 5.92 -12.09
C GLU A 156 0.44 5.81 -10.58
N VAL A 157 0.12 6.92 -9.90
CA VAL A 157 -0.02 6.98 -8.44
C VAL A 157 -1.12 7.94 -8.00
N GLN A 158 -1.73 7.68 -6.84
CA GLN A 158 -2.70 8.58 -6.20
C GLN A 158 -2.17 9.02 -4.83
N PRO A 159 -1.25 10.00 -4.76
CA PRO A 159 -0.43 10.26 -3.58
C PRO A 159 -1.20 10.84 -2.39
N ARG A 160 -2.44 11.29 -2.63
CA ARG A 160 -3.35 11.82 -1.60
C ARG A 160 -4.16 10.74 -0.91
N ILE A 161 -4.26 9.56 -1.51
CA ILE A 161 -5.01 8.45 -0.97
C ILE A 161 -4.14 7.71 0.05
N PRO A 162 -4.57 7.57 1.31
CA PRO A 162 -3.82 6.78 2.28
C PRO A 162 -3.71 5.32 1.82
N PRO A 163 -2.53 4.69 1.93
CA PRO A 163 -2.35 3.28 1.62
C PRO A 163 -3.04 2.40 2.67
N VAL A 164 -3.33 1.15 2.29
CA VAL A 164 -3.58 0.08 3.26
C VAL A 164 -2.28 -0.69 3.40
N VAL A 165 -1.60 -0.53 4.54
CA VAL A 165 -0.29 -1.13 4.80
C VAL A 165 -0.42 -2.30 5.77
N VAL A 166 0.50 -3.27 5.63
CA VAL A 166 0.69 -4.34 6.61
C VAL A 166 1.95 -4.01 7.40
N LEU A 167 1.85 -4.07 8.72
CA LEU A 167 2.94 -3.75 9.62
C LEU A 167 3.78 -5.01 9.92
N PRO A 168 5.11 -4.92 9.95
CA PRO A 168 5.99 -6.03 10.30
C PRO A 168 6.05 -6.24 11.82
N VAL A 169 4.89 -6.36 12.48
CA VAL A 169 4.78 -6.52 13.94
C VAL A 169 5.30 -7.90 14.35
N PRO A 170 6.12 -8.01 15.40
CA PRO A 170 6.51 -9.30 15.93
C PRO A 170 5.34 -10.04 16.57
N SER A 171 5.35 -11.36 16.42
CA SER A 171 4.22 -12.22 16.77
C SER A 171 3.80 -12.12 18.24
N HIS A 172 4.72 -11.84 19.18
CA HIS A 172 4.37 -11.65 20.60
C HIS A 172 3.67 -10.32 20.88
N LEU A 173 3.80 -9.32 19.99
CA LEU A 173 3.13 -8.02 20.09
C LEU A 173 1.88 -7.92 19.22
N THR A 174 1.64 -8.82 18.26
CA THR A 174 0.48 -8.74 17.34
C THR A 174 -0.84 -8.52 18.08
N GLY A 175 -1.11 -9.30 19.14
CA GLY A 175 -2.32 -9.16 19.96
C GLY A 175 -2.33 -7.96 20.92
N LYS A 176 -1.24 -7.20 21.00
CA LYS A 176 -1.03 -6.05 21.91
C LYS A 176 -1.09 -4.71 21.19
N CYS A 177 -1.03 -4.70 19.87
CA CYS A 177 -1.10 -3.46 19.07
C CYS A 177 -2.52 -2.89 18.91
N HIS A 178 -3.57 -3.62 19.32
CA HIS A 178 -4.96 -3.16 19.36
C HIS A 178 -5.27 -2.32 20.62
N VAL A 179 -4.43 -1.32 20.88
CA VAL A 179 -4.50 -0.48 22.08
C VAL A 179 -5.86 0.22 22.21
N ALA A 180 -6.44 0.72 21.13
CA ALA A 180 -7.70 1.47 21.12
C ALA A 180 -8.88 0.67 21.71
N GLU A 181 -8.84 -0.66 21.60
CA GLU A 181 -9.87 -1.56 22.15
C GLU A 181 -9.72 -1.80 23.66
N LEU A 182 -8.53 -1.57 24.19
CA LEU A 182 -8.21 -1.71 25.61
C LEU A 182 -8.43 -0.41 26.39
N LEU A 183 -8.35 0.74 25.71
CA LEU A 183 -8.55 2.04 26.31
C LEU A 183 -10.01 2.24 26.76
N LYS A 184 -10.18 2.75 27.97
CA LYS A 184 -11.47 2.99 28.62
C LYS A 184 -11.44 4.32 29.37
N GLY A 185 -12.59 4.77 29.84
CA GLY A 185 -12.73 5.96 30.68
C GLY A 185 -13.12 7.23 29.93
N PRO A 186 -13.50 8.29 30.66
CA PRO A 186 -14.03 9.51 30.08
C PRO A 186 -13.00 10.29 29.26
N GLU A 187 -11.72 10.27 29.66
CA GLU A 187 -10.64 10.93 28.93
C GLU A 187 -10.47 10.32 27.53
N TRP A 188 -10.47 8.99 27.43
CA TRP A 188 -10.38 8.31 26.14
C TRP A 188 -11.60 8.55 25.26
N GLU A 189 -12.81 8.43 25.80
CA GLU A 189 -14.05 8.64 25.03
C GLU A 189 -14.14 10.09 24.51
N ALA A 190 -13.69 11.08 25.28
CA ALA A 190 -13.57 12.46 24.82
C ALA A 190 -12.61 12.58 23.63
N ARG A 191 -11.40 11.99 23.74
CA ARG A 191 -10.41 11.99 22.64
C ARG A 191 -10.90 11.27 21.39
N LYS A 192 -11.52 10.10 21.55
CA LYS A 192 -12.14 9.34 20.47
C LYS A 192 -13.23 10.18 19.77
N GLY A 193 -14.07 10.88 20.54
CA GLY A 193 -15.07 11.81 20.02
C GLY A 193 -14.45 12.95 19.20
N GLU A 194 -13.37 13.57 19.69
CA GLU A 194 -12.63 14.62 18.97
C GLU A 194 -12.06 14.10 17.63
N ILE A 195 -11.43 12.92 17.64
CA ILE A 195 -10.85 12.28 16.45
C ILE A 195 -11.93 11.99 15.40
N LEU A 196 -13.05 11.37 15.82
CA LEU A 196 -14.15 11.04 14.93
C LEU A 196 -14.83 12.31 14.39
N LYS A 197 -15.03 13.32 15.22
CA LYS A 197 -15.60 14.61 14.82
C LYS A 197 -14.71 15.30 13.78
N LYS A 198 -13.39 15.34 13.99
CA LYS A 198 -12.43 15.91 13.03
C LYS A 198 -12.43 15.17 11.69
N ALA A 199 -12.66 13.85 11.72
CA ALA A 199 -12.76 13.03 10.52
C ALA A 199 -14.17 13.02 9.89
N GLY A 200 -15.14 13.74 10.45
CA GLY A 200 -16.53 13.71 9.99
C GLY A 200 -17.18 12.33 10.08
N GLY A 201 -16.73 11.49 11.01
CA GLY A 201 -17.21 10.11 11.17
C GLY A 201 -16.86 9.19 9.99
N ARG A 202 -15.80 9.50 9.22
CA ARG A 202 -15.36 8.68 8.08
C ARG A 202 -13.97 8.10 8.31
N CYS A 203 -13.78 6.87 7.86
CA CYS A 203 -12.50 6.19 7.81
C CYS A 203 -11.57 6.98 6.90
N ARG A 204 -10.41 7.40 7.43
CA ARG A 204 -9.40 8.15 6.67
C ARG A 204 -8.92 7.37 5.45
N VAL A 205 -8.85 6.05 5.54
CA VAL A 205 -8.28 5.18 4.50
C VAL A 205 -9.31 4.79 3.45
N SER A 206 -10.49 4.32 3.85
CA SER A 206 -11.51 3.84 2.90
C SER A 206 -12.59 4.88 2.56
N GLY A 207 -12.75 5.93 3.35
CA GLY A 207 -13.88 6.85 3.25
C GLY A 207 -15.20 6.26 3.76
N ALA A 208 -15.26 5.00 4.21
CA ALA A 208 -16.47 4.42 4.79
C ALA A 208 -16.85 5.12 6.11
N ALA A 209 -18.14 5.18 6.43
CA ALA A 209 -18.58 5.64 7.75
C ALA A 209 -17.97 4.77 8.85
N THR A 210 -17.51 5.39 9.93
CA THR A 210 -16.92 4.69 11.07
C THR A 210 -17.15 5.45 12.38
N ASN A 211 -17.34 4.69 13.45
CA ASN A 211 -17.27 5.12 14.85
C ASN A 211 -16.04 4.54 15.57
N TYR A 212 -15.15 3.89 14.81
CA TYR A 212 -13.93 3.28 15.31
C TYR A 212 -12.73 4.17 15.04
N VAL A 213 -11.77 4.09 15.97
CA VAL A 213 -10.51 4.80 15.93
C VAL A 213 -9.41 3.75 16.01
N GLY A 214 -8.53 3.73 15.02
CA GLY A 214 -7.39 2.81 14.94
C GLY A 214 -6.09 3.52 15.26
N GLU A 215 -5.11 2.73 15.70
CA GLU A 215 -3.76 3.16 16.04
C GLU A 215 -2.98 3.60 14.80
N GLN A 216 -1.98 4.46 15.02
CA GLN A 216 -0.96 4.80 14.03
C GLN A 216 0.39 4.42 14.61
N TRP A 217 1.02 3.39 14.06
CA TRP A 217 2.30 2.87 14.55
C TRP A 217 3.45 3.28 13.65
N GLU A 218 4.60 3.52 14.27
CA GLU A 218 5.88 3.68 13.61
C GLU A 218 6.91 2.72 14.20
N VAL A 219 7.81 2.21 13.35
CA VAL A 219 8.84 1.25 13.75
C VAL A 219 10.14 2.00 14.00
N ASN A 220 10.58 2.08 15.26
CA ASN A 220 11.89 2.58 15.62
C ASN A 220 12.85 1.39 15.78
N LYS A 221 13.64 1.13 14.74
CA LYS A 221 14.57 -0.01 14.71
C LYS A 221 15.74 0.13 15.66
N GLU A 222 16.23 1.35 15.87
CA GLU A 222 17.37 1.62 16.74
C GLU A 222 17.00 1.38 18.22
N ALA A 223 15.84 1.88 18.64
CA ALA A 223 15.33 1.67 19.98
C ALA A 223 14.60 0.32 20.16
N LYS A 224 14.42 -0.46 19.08
CA LYS A 224 13.63 -1.70 19.05
C LYS A 224 12.22 -1.53 19.64
N VAL A 225 11.53 -0.45 19.27
CA VAL A 225 10.15 -0.18 19.73
C VAL A 225 9.17 0.04 18.58
N PHE A 226 7.93 -0.35 18.82
CA PHE A 226 6.77 0.11 18.05
C PHE A 226 6.20 1.33 18.76
N GLU A 227 6.40 2.50 18.16
CA GLU A 227 5.98 3.77 18.73
C GLU A 227 4.56 4.10 18.28
N LEU A 228 3.67 4.32 19.25
CA LEU A 228 2.33 4.79 18.99
C LEU A 228 2.38 6.29 18.67
N GLN A 229 2.24 6.63 17.40
CA GLN A 229 2.21 8.02 16.92
C GLN A 229 0.88 8.72 17.22
N GLY A 230 -0.17 7.93 17.47
CA GLY A 230 -1.48 8.43 17.85
C GLY A 230 -2.59 7.58 17.24
N PHE A 231 -3.70 8.25 16.95
CA PHE A 231 -4.95 7.60 16.58
C PHE A 231 -5.63 8.30 15.41
N SER A 232 -6.36 7.53 14.60
CA SER A 232 -7.10 8.07 13.47
C SER A 232 -8.44 7.36 13.27
N ALA A 233 -9.44 8.07 12.75
CA ALA A 233 -10.71 7.44 12.38
C ALA A 233 -10.47 6.42 11.27
N GLN A 234 -10.75 5.15 11.57
CA GLN A 234 -10.52 4.02 10.67
C GLN A 234 -11.69 3.05 10.76
N ALA A 235 -11.95 2.29 9.70
CA ALA A 235 -12.87 1.17 9.78
C ALA A 235 -12.16 -0.01 10.48
N PRO A 236 -12.84 -0.78 11.34
CA PRO A 236 -12.24 -1.94 12.01
C PRO A 236 -11.59 -2.94 11.03
N GLU A 237 -12.18 -3.10 9.85
CA GLU A 237 -11.65 -3.90 8.74
C GLU A 237 -10.27 -3.45 8.29
N VAL A 238 -10.06 -2.13 8.19
CA VAL A 238 -8.77 -1.56 7.76
C VAL A 238 -7.73 -1.76 8.86
N SER A 239 -8.11 -1.60 10.13
CA SER A 239 -7.22 -1.84 11.27
C SER A 239 -6.77 -3.30 11.34
N ARG A 240 -7.70 -4.26 11.16
CA ARG A 240 -7.37 -5.71 11.15
C ARG A 240 -6.37 -6.09 10.07
N VAL A 241 -6.47 -5.46 8.89
CA VAL A 241 -5.53 -5.69 7.80
C VAL A 241 -4.09 -5.29 8.18
N ALA A 242 -3.89 -4.27 9.02
CA ALA A 242 -2.55 -3.84 9.41
C ALA A 242 -1.75 -4.93 10.14
N TYR A 243 -2.43 -5.88 10.81
CA TYR A 243 -1.83 -6.94 11.64
C TYR A 243 -2.01 -8.34 11.05
N MET A 244 -2.33 -8.43 9.76
CA MET A 244 -2.76 -9.66 9.11
C MET A 244 -1.67 -10.72 8.88
N LEU A 245 -0.39 -10.47 9.20
CA LEU A 245 0.69 -11.42 8.88
C LEU A 245 0.45 -12.79 9.49
N ASP A 246 -0.17 -12.82 10.67
CA ASP A 246 -0.52 -14.04 11.40
C ASP A 246 -1.98 -14.48 11.12
N SER A 247 -2.63 -13.90 10.12
CA SER A 247 -4.04 -14.16 9.77
C SER A 247 -4.20 -15.04 8.52
N GLY A 248 -5.43 -15.56 8.33
CA GLY A 248 -5.76 -16.45 7.22
C GLY A 248 -5.81 -15.79 5.83
N GLU A 249 -5.83 -16.62 4.78
CA GLU A 249 -5.76 -16.24 3.35
C GLU A 249 -6.80 -15.19 2.93
N ASN A 250 -7.98 -15.18 3.55
CA ASN A 250 -9.06 -14.24 3.21
C ASN A 250 -8.64 -12.77 3.42
N LEU A 251 -7.94 -12.46 4.52
CA LEU A 251 -7.46 -11.10 4.79
C LEU A 251 -6.42 -10.65 3.76
N ARG A 252 -5.60 -11.58 3.25
CA ARG A 252 -4.62 -11.31 2.17
C ARG A 252 -5.32 -10.80 0.92
N LYS A 253 -6.41 -11.45 0.51
CA LYS A 253 -7.21 -11.05 -0.67
C LYS A 253 -7.83 -9.66 -0.49
N GLU A 254 -8.30 -9.33 0.71
CA GLU A 254 -8.90 -8.02 1.00
C GLU A 254 -7.89 -6.88 0.86
N VAL A 255 -6.63 -7.07 1.27
CA VAL A 255 -5.55 -6.08 1.06
C VAL A 255 -5.32 -5.82 -0.41
N ALA A 256 -5.22 -6.89 -1.20
CA ALA A 256 -5.02 -6.77 -2.63
C ALA A 256 -6.15 -5.95 -3.27
N VAL A 257 -7.40 -6.22 -2.91
CA VAL A 257 -8.55 -5.46 -3.41
C VAL A 257 -8.50 -3.99 -2.97
N MET A 258 -8.17 -3.70 -1.71
CA MET A 258 -8.10 -2.33 -1.19
C MET A 258 -7.02 -1.47 -1.86
N ASN A 259 -5.89 -2.08 -2.23
CA ASN A 259 -4.79 -1.41 -2.93
C ASN A 259 -4.90 -1.53 -4.46
N GLY A 260 -5.77 -2.40 -4.99
CA GLY A 260 -5.87 -2.69 -6.43
C GLY A 260 -4.67 -3.45 -6.97
N TRP A 261 -4.16 -4.40 -6.19
CA TRP A 261 -3.02 -5.23 -6.52
C TRP A 261 -3.46 -6.53 -7.20
N SER A 262 -2.57 -7.07 -8.02
CA SER A 262 -2.64 -8.46 -8.44
C SER A 262 -2.24 -9.41 -7.30
N GLU A 263 -2.40 -10.71 -7.53
CA GLU A 263 -1.91 -11.73 -6.59
C GLU A 263 -0.37 -11.74 -6.52
N GLU A 264 0.32 -11.51 -7.65
CA GLU A 264 1.79 -11.39 -7.71
C GLU A 264 2.27 -10.21 -6.85
N ASP A 265 1.62 -9.06 -6.96
CA ASP A 265 1.90 -7.86 -6.17
C ASP A 265 1.68 -8.07 -4.67
N LEU A 266 0.56 -8.74 -4.31
CA LEU A 266 0.24 -9.09 -2.94
C LEU A 266 1.32 -9.99 -2.32
N ASN A 267 1.72 -11.03 -3.06
CA ASN A 267 2.74 -11.98 -2.60
C ASN A 267 4.11 -11.31 -2.46
N ALA A 268 4.49 -10.46 -3.41
CA ALA A 268 5.72 -9.66 -3.35
C ALA A 268 5.73 -8.75 -2.11
N TYR A 269 4.63 -8.02 -1.87
CA TYR A 269 4.51 -7.13 -0.72
C TYR A 269 4.53 -7.88 0.61
N VAL A 270 3.71 -8.93 0.76
CA VAL A 270 3.66 -9.71 2.01
C VAL A 270 5.00 -10.38 2.27
N GLY A 271 5.65 -10.96 1.26
CA GLY A 271 6.99 -11.54 1.39
C GLY A 271 8.03 -10.51 1.83
N TYR A 272 7.95 -9.28 1.32
CA TYR A 272 8.80 -8.18 1.79
C TYR A 272 8.53 -7.80 3.24
N VAL A 273 7.26 -7.67 3.64
CA VAL A 273 6.90 -7.34 5.02
C VAL A 273 7.32 -8.47 5.98
N GLU A 274 7.17 -9.74 5.61
CA GLU A 274 7.67 -10.90 6.36
C GLU A 274 9.19 -10.89 6.46
N LYS A 275 9.91 -10.54 5.39
CA LYS A 275 11.36 -10.36 5.41
C LYS A 275 11.78 -9.21 6.32
N GLN A 276 11.08 -8.08 6.29
CA GLN A 276 11.31 -6.96 7.22
C GLN A 276 11.10 -7.41 8.66
N ARG A 277 10.03 -8.19 8.90
CA ARG A 277 9.79 -8.80 10.20
C ARG A 277 11.00 -9.66 10.60
N ASN A 278 11.37 -10.65 9.81
CA ASN A 278 12.47 -11.56 10.16
C ASN A 278 13.82 -10.83 10.36
N ASN A 279 14.14 -9.85 9.50
CA ASN A 279 15.37 -9.07 9.61
C ASN A 279 15.43 -8.25 10.90
N ASN A 280 14.32 -7.64 11.31
CA ASN A 280 14.23 -6.88 12.55
C ASN A 280 14.44 -7.76 13.80
N GLY A 281 14.18 -9.06 13.71
CA GLY A 281 14.42 -10.04 14.78
C GLY A 281 15.74 -10.81 14.70
N SER A 282 16.59 -10.56 13.71
CA SER A 282 17.83 -11.34 13.49
C SER A 282 19.07 -10.81 14.22
N GLY A 283 18.96 -9.67 14.93
CA GLY A 283 20.05 -9.10 15.72
C GLY A 283 20.21 -9.73 17.11
N GLU A 284 21.30 -9.38 17.82
CA GLU A 284 21.47 -9.70 19.25
C GLU A 284 20.22 -9.25 20.01
N GLY A 285 19.56 -10.18 20.71
CA GLY A 285 18.33 -9.92 21.47
C GLY A 285 17.02 -10.40 20.83
N GLY A 286 17.03 -10.71 19.54
CA GLY A 286 15.85 -11.24 18.86
C GLY A 286 14.62 -10.33 18.90
N TRP A 287 13.46 -10.91 18.61
CA TRP A 287 12.18 -10.20 18.73
C TRP A 287 11.72 -9.98 20.17
N GLU A 288 12.21 -10.77 21.12
CA GLU A 288 11.76 -10.73 22.53
C GLU A 288 12.08 -9.39 23.22
N GLU A 289 13.10 -8.68 22.73
CA GLU A 289 13.46 -7.35 23.21
C GLU A 289 12.55 -6.24 22.69
N TRP A 290 11.73 -6.49 21.68
CA TRP A 290 10.86 -5.47 21.13
C TRP A 290 9.69 -5.15 22.06
N LYS A 291 9.44 -3.84 22.22
CA LYS A 291 8.46 -3.27 23.13
C LYS A 291 7.57 -2.24 22.44
N LEU A 292 6.53 -1.79 23.12
CA LEU A 292 5.64 -0.71 22.71
C LEU A 292 6.10 0.60 23.37
N ASP A 293 6.22 1.69 22.60
CA ASP A 293 6.32 3.03 23.16
C ASP A 293 4.93 3.68 23.14
N LEU A 294 4.37 3.89 24.32
CA LEU A 294 3.02 4.43 24.53
C LEU A 294 3.03 5.84 25.12
N LYS A 295 4.14 6.59 25.04
CA LYS A 295 4.25 7.96 25.60
C LYS A 295 3.18 8.92 25.08
N VAL A 296 2.60 8.66 23.91
CA VAL A 296 1.49 9.47 23.38
C VAL A 296 0.24 9.39 24.27
N LEU A 297 0.00 8.27 24.96
CA LEU A 297 -1.14 8.13 25.88
C LEU A 297 -0.99 9.06 27.08
N GLU A 298 0.21 9.14 27.65
CA GLU A 298 0.53 10.07 28.74
C GLU A 298 0.31 11.52 28.32
N LYS A 299 0.80 11.89 27.12
CA LYS A 299 0.56 13.22 26.53
C LYS A 299 -0.92 13.51 26.31
N MET A 300 -1.74 12.48 26.07
CA MET A 300 -3.19 12.60 25.90
C MET A 300 -3.95 12.64 27.23
N GLY A 301 -3.30 12.34 28.36
CA GLY A 301 -3.94 12.17 29.66
C GLY A 301 -4.73 10.86 29.77
N VAL A 302 -4.38 9.85 28.96
CA VAL A 302 -5.05 8.55 28.94
C VAL A 302 -4.14 7.53 29.63
N PRO A 303 -4.62 6.80 30.66
CA PRO A 303 -3.79 5.81 31.34
C PRO A 303 -3.45 4.65 30.42
N VAL A 304 -2.23 4.11 30.58
CA VAL A 304 -1.80 2.88 29.92
C VAL A 304 -2.61 1.70 30.47
N PRO A 305 -3.22 0.85 29.62
CA PRO A 305 -3.90 -0.37 30.07
C PRO A 305 -2.99 -1.30 30.87
N GLU A 306 -3.51 -1.87 31.96
CA GLU A 306 -2.76 -2.80 32.83
C GLU A 306 -2.21 -4.00 32.04
N GLU A 307 -2.97 -4.47 31.05
CA GLU A 307 -2.63 -5.60 30.19
C GLU A 307 -1.41 -5.36 29.29
N LEU A 308 -0.98 -4.09 29.17
CA LEU A 308 0.15 -3.68 28.32
C LEU A 308 1.41 -3.35 29.12
N ILE A 309 1.35 -3.17 30.45
CA ILE A 309 2.48 -2.67 31.25
C ILE A 309 3.76 -3.51 31.04
N ALA A 310 3.66 -4.83 30.92
CA ALA A 310 4.82 -5.72 30.71
C ALA A 310 5.50 -5.57 29.32
N TYR A 311 4.84 -4.87 28.39
CA TYR A 311 5.26 -4.71 27.00
C TYR A 311 5.73 -3.29 26.67
N VAL A 312 5.68 -2.35 27.63
CA VAL A 312 5.97 -0.94 27.40
C VAL A 312 7.40 -0.59 27.82
N VAL A 313 8.02 0.38 27.13
CA VAL A 313 9.30 1.01 27.54
C VAL A 313 9.12 2.24 28.40
#